data_AF-A0A1I0TP36-F1
#
_entry.id   AF-A0A1I0TP36-F1
#
_cell.length_a   1.000
_cell.length_b   1.000
_cell.length_c   1.000
_cell.angle_alpha   90.00
_cell.angle_beta   90.00
_cell.angle_gamma   90.00
#
_symmetry.space_group_name_H-M   'P 1'
#
loop_
_entity.id
_entity.type
_entity.pdbx_description
1 polymer ?
#
loop_
_entity_poly.entity_id
_entity_poly.type
_entity_poly.pdbx_seq_one_letter_code
_entity_poly.pdbx_strand_id
1 'polypeptide(L)' 'MAASTPETDIVDEDIEPVADETASQAQRVVAAYATDADECIMLLSMLGIAPAAKAV' A
#
# COMPACT_ATOMS: atom_id res chain seq x y z
N MET A 1 -25.76 27.52 5.38
CA MET A 1 -25.76 26.10 4.95
C MET A 1 -24.31 25.64 4.96
N ALA A 2 -23.91 24.86 5.96
CA ALA A 2 -22.59 24.21 5.94
C ALA A 2 -22.73 22.97 5.05
N ALA A 3 -21.87 22.85 4.04
CA ALA A 3 -21.86 21.71 3.13
C ALA A 3 -21.58 20.43 3.94
N SER A 4 -22.49 19.46 3.88
CA SER A 4 -22.18 18.10 4.30
C SER A 4 -21.05 17.60 3.41
N THR A 5 -19.88 17.37 4.00
CA THR A 5 -18.92 16.42 3.46
C THR A 5 -19.67 15.12 3.22
N PRO A 6 -19.71 14.56 1.99
CA PRO A 6 -20.19 13.19 1.85
C PRO A 6 -19.27 12.35 2.72
N GLU A 7 -19.82 11.75 3.77
CA GLU A 7 -19.24 10.57 4.39
C GLU A 7 -19.09 9.59 3.23
N THR A 8 -17.90 9.59 2.63
CA THR A 8 -17.56 8.68 1.55
C THR A 8 -17.33 7.38 2.28
N ASP A 9 -18.41 6.67 2.53
CA ASP A 9 -18.42 5.29 2.98
C ASP A 9 -17.63 4.54 1.91
N ILE A 10 -16.33 4.34 2.16
CA ILE A 10 -15.48 3.55 1.28
C ILE A 10 -15.95 2.12 1.50
N VAL A 11 -16.88 1.69 0.67
CA VAL A 11 -17.37 0.31 0.69
C VAL A 11 -16.18 -0.56 0.32
N ASP A 12 -15.83 -1.52 1.18
CA ASP A 12 -14.66 -2.39 1.00
C ASP A 12 -14.73 -3.13 -0.36
N GLU A 13 -15.94 -3.40 -0.85
CA GLU A 13 -16.22 -3.95 -2.17
C GLU A 13 -15.77 -3.09 -3.37
N ASP A 14 -15.56 -1.77 -3.22
CA ASP A 14 -15.10 -0.87 -4.30
C ASP A 14 -13.57 -0.69 -4.32
N ILE A 15 -12.84 -1.34 -3.41
CA ILE A 15 -11.38 -1.26 -3.32
C ILE A 15 -10.76 -2.40 -4.13
N GLU A 16 -10.24 -2.07 -5.31
CA GLU A 16 -9.46 -3.01 -6.11
C GLU A 16 -8.07 -3.25 -5.47
N PRO A 17 -7.56 -4.49 -5.51
CA PRO A 17 -6.20 -4.77 -5.06
C PRO A 17 -5.18 -4.00 -5.90
N VAL A 18 -4.06 -3.64 -5.26
CA VAL A 18 -2.94 -2.98 -5.93
C VAL A 18 -2.47 -3.81 -7.13
N ALA A 19 -2.44 -3.18 -8.31
CA ALA A 19 -1.90 -3.82 -9.51
C ALA A 19 -0.43 -4.20 -9.31
N ASP A 20 0.00 -5.34 -9.89
CA ASP A 20 1.36 -5.88 -9.72
C ASP A 20 2.47 -4.88 -10.07
N GLU A 21 2.27 -4.05 -11.10
CA GLU A 21 3.22 -3.01 -11.49
C GLU A 21 3.35 -1.92 -10.42
N THR A 22 2.22 -1.51 -9.84
CA THR A 22 2.19 -0.54 -8.74
C THR A 22 2.82 -1.13 -7.48
N ALA A 23 2.55 -2.40 -7.18
CA ALA A 23 3.17 -3.10 -6.06
C ALA A 23 4.70 -3.16 -6.22
N SER A 24 5.22 -3.45 -7.43
CA SER A 24 6.66 -3.46 -7.70
C SER A 24 7.31 -2.08 -7.53
N GLN A 25 6.62 -1.01 -7.96
CA GLN A 25 7.11 0.36 -7.79
C GLN A 25 7.13 0.76 -6.31
N ALA A 26 6.06 0.48 -5.58
CA ALA A 26 5.98 0.73 -4.14
C ALA A 26 7.05 -0.06 -3.38
N GLN A 27 7.31 -1.32 -3.74
CA GLN A 27 8.42 -2.10 -3.17
C GLN A 27 9.78 -1.43 -3.38
N ARG A 28 10.05 -0.88 -4.57
CA ARG A 28 11.31 -0.16 -4.83
C ARG A 28 11.41 1.13 -4.03
N VAL A 29 10.31 1.88 -3.91
CA VAL A 29 10.27 3.12 -3.12
C VAL A 29 10.48 2.82 -1.65
N VAL A 30 9.71 1.90 -1.07
CA VAL A 30 9.85 1.51 0.34
C VAL A 30 11.27 1.02 0.64
N ALA A 31 11.84 0.16 -0.21
CA ALA A 31 13.21 -0.33 -0.03
C ALA A 31 14.28 0.77 -0.12
N ALA A 32 14.01 1.87 -0.84
CA ALA A 32 14.94 2.99 -0.95
C ALA A 32 14.91 3.95 0.25
N TYR A 33 13.77 4.01 0.97
CA TYR A 33 13.55 4.98 2.04
C TYR A 33 13.46 4.39 3.44
N ALA A 34 13.14 3.10 3.58
CA ALA A 34 13.12 2.44 4.87
C ALA A 34 14.53 2.32 5.47
N THR A 35 14.60 2.44 6.77
CA THR A 35 15.84 2.40 7.55
C THR A 35 16.31 0.95 7.77
N ASP A 36 15.36 0.01 7.84
CA ASP A 36 15.60 -1.40 8.10
C ASP A 36 14.51 -2.30 7.50
N ALA A 37 14.71 -3.62 7.65
CA ALA A 37 13.84 -4.63 7.07
C ALA A 37 12.47 -4.72 7.78
N ASP A 38 12.42 -4.46 9.10
CA ASP A 38 11.18 -4.50 9.86
C ASP A 38 10.28 -3.31 9.46
N GLU A 39 10.87 -2.12 9.26
CA GLU A 39 10.18 -0.95 8.72
C GLU A 39 9.67 -1.20 7.29
N CYS A 40 10.47 -1.83 6.41
CA CYS A 40 10.00 -2.21 5.07
C CYS A 40 8.73 -3.06 5.12
N ILE A 41 8.73 -4.11 5.95
CA ILE A 41 7.62 -5.06 6.05
C ILE A 41 6.37 -4.36 6.58
N MET A 42 6.53 -3.51 7.60
CA MET A 42 5.44 -2.71 8.15
C MET A 42 4.82 -1.81 7.07
N LEU A 43 5.64 -1.05 6.35
CA LEU A 43 5.18 -0.11 5.33
C LEU A 43 4.48 -0.82 4.16
N LEU A 44 5.00 -1.96 3.71
CA LEU A 44 4.34 -2.75 2.66
C LEU A 44 3.01 -3.35 3.13
N SER A 45 2.94 -3.81 4.38
CA SER A 45 1.71 -4.34 4.97
C SER A 45 0.61 -3.27 5.06
N MET A 46 0.97 -2.02 5.40
CA MET A 46 0.03 -0.90 5.40
C MET A 46 -0.54 -0.60 4.02
N LEU A 47 0.23 -0.89 2.96
CA LEU A 47 -0.20 -0.74 1.57
C LEU A 47 -0.96 -1.97 1.03
N GLY A 48 -1.12 -3.03 1.84
CA GLY A 48 -1.68 -4.31 1.37
C GLY A 48 -0.77 -5.05 0.39
N ILE A 49 0.53 -4.74 0.37
CA ILE A 49 1.51 -5.32 -0.55
C ILE A 49 2.28 -6.42 0.18
N ALA A 50 2.30 -7.62 -0.41
CA ALA A 50 3.17 -8.68 0.09
C ALA A 50 4.66 -8.30 -0.12
N PRO A 51 5.56 -8.66 0.82
CA PRO A 51 6.98 -8.48 0.62
C PRO A 51 7.44 -9.25 -0.62
N ALA A 52 8.36 -8.66 -1.39
CA ALA A 52 8.86 -9.28 -2.60
C ALA A 52 9.45 -10.66 -2.27
N ALA A 53 8.98 -11.70 -2.97
CA ALA A 53 9.59 -13.02 -2.87
C ALA A 53 11.04 -12.91 -3.32
N LYS A 54 11.97 -13.37 -2.47
CA LYS A 54 13.39 -13.44 -2.83
C LYS A 54 13.51 -14.31 -4.08
N ALA A 55 13.89 -13.71 -5.21
CA ALA A 55 14.25 -14.46 -6.41
C ALA A 55 15.43 -15.37 -6.04
N VAL A 56 15.20 -16.69 -6.12
CA VAL A 56 16.23 -17.73 -5.95
C VAL A 56 17.01 -17.90 -7.24
#